data_AF-A0A496Y7M4-F1
#
_entry.id   AF-A0A496Y7M4-F1
#
_cell.length_a   1.000
_cell.length_b   1.000
_cell.length_c   1.000
_cell.angle_alpha   90.00
_cell.angle_beta   90.00
_cell.angle_gamma   90.00
#
_symmetry.space_group_name_H-M   'P 1'
#
loop_
_entity.id
_entity.type
_entity.pdbx_description
1 polymer ?
#
loop_
_entity_poly.entity_id
_entity_poly.type
_entity_poly.pdbx_seq_one_letter_code
_entity_poly.pdbx_strand_id
1 'polypeptide(L)'
;MDTLNNQVLESPEFLRMSLAAAMTLGFRRGLFYRNAKLYCINLLLTYRAGCAARCAYCGLSNRRPGKYDRKSFIRVTWPTLPLEEIIGRIAQRQDRVKRICISMITH
;
A
#
# COMPACT_ATOMS: atom_id res chain seq x y z
N MET A 1 14.71 24.88 17.74
CA MET A 1 15.15 24.48 16.39
C MET A 1 14.83 22.99 16.28
N ASP A 2 13.55 22.68 16.10
CA ASP A 2 13.09 21.30 16.06
C ASP A 2 12.98 20.89 14.60
N THR A 3 13.87 19.98 14.21
CA THR A 3 13.94 19.33 12.90
C THR A 3 12.63 18.60 12.63
N LEU A 4 11.74 19.25 11.88
CA LEU A 4 10.56 18.63 11.27
C LEU A 4 11.05 17.47 10.39
N ASN A 5 10.88 16.26 10.90
CA ASN A 5 11.19 15.02 10.21
C ASN A 5 10.17 14.84 9.07
N ASN A 6 10.37 15.58 7.98
CA ASN A 6 9.57 15.51 6.75
C ASN A 6 9.98 14.25 5.99
N GLN A 7 9.75 13.08 6.59
CA GLN A 7 10.04 11.80 5.94
C GLN A 7 9.17 11.68 4.70
N VAL A 8 9.83 11.66 3.55
CA VAL A 8 9.19 11.45 2.27
C VAL A 8 8.82 9.98 2.19
N LEU A 9 7.53 9.68 2.28
CA LEU A 9 7.00 8.31 2.25
C LEU A 9 6.76 7.87 0.79
N GLU A 10 7.85 7.78 0.02
CA GLU A 10 7.81 7.41 -1.40
C GLU A 10 8.61 6.15 -1.71
N SER A 11 8.36 5.61 -2.89
CA SER A 11 9.08 4.45 -3.41
C SER A 11 10.48 4.87 -3.92
N PRO A 12 11.51 4.02 -3.71
CA PRO A 12 11.42 2.61 -3.33
C PRO A 12 11.32 2.34 -1.82
N GLU A 13 11.66 3.28 -0.94
CA GLU A 13 11.78 3.06 0.51
C GLU A 13 10.43 2.70 1.16
N PHE A 14 9.33 3.19 0.59
CA PHE A 14 7.97 2.96 1.06
C PHE A 14 7.04 2.47 -0.05
N LEU A 15 6.16 1.56 0.32
CA LEU A 15 5.09 1.06 -0.54
C LEU A 15 3.74 1.16 0.15
N ARG A 16 2.69 1.38 -0.64
CA ARG A 16 1.32 1.23 -0.17
C ARG A 16 0.90 -0.23 -0.28
N MET A 17 0.18 -0.73 0.71
CA MET A 17 -0.23 -2.14 0.78
C MET A 17 -1.74 -2.25 0.93
N SER A 18 -2.39 -3.20 0.25
CA SER A 18 -3.82 -3.45 0.47
C SER A 18 -4.11 -3.88 1.93
N LEU A 19 -5.26 -3.48 2.49
CA LEU A 19 -5.64 -3.83 3.87
C LEU A 19 -5.56 -5.34 4.16
N ALA A 20 -6.02 -6.18 3.23
CA ALA A 20 -5.97 -7.62 3.37
C ALA A 20 -4.53 -8.14 3.49
N ALA A 21 -3.61 -7.62 2.67
CA ALA A 21 -2.19 -7.97 2.77
C ALA A 21 -1.58 -7.48 4.10
N ALA A 22 -1.94 -6.28 4.54
CA ALA A 22 -1.51 -5.74 5.83
C ALA A 22 -1.97 -6.61 7.01
N MET A 23 -3.17 -7.19 6.92
CA MET A 23 -3.66 -8.17 7.90
C MET A 23 -2.87 -9.48 7.83
N THR A 24 -2.68 -10.04 6.62
CA THR A 24 -1.93 -11.30 6.43
C THR A 24 -0.48 -11.22 6.93
N LEU A 25 0.18 -10.07 6.74
CA LEU A 25 1.56 -9.83 7.19
C LEU A 25 1.66 -9.34 8.65
N GLY A 26 0.52 -9.10 9.31
CA GLY A 26 0.47 -8.72 10.72
C GLY A 26 0.82 -7.25 10.99
N PHE A 27 0.64 -6.36 10.02
CA PHE A 27 0.71 -4.90 10.19
C PHE A 27 -0.61 -4.31 10.70
N ARG A 28 -1.73 -5.00 10.44
CA ARG A 28 -3.06 -4.58 10.89
C ARG A 28 -3.78 -5.76 11.53
N ARG A 29 -4.52 -5.48 12.61
CA ARG A 29 -5.42 -6.46 13.24
C ARG A 29 -6.69 -6.60 12.41
N GLY A 30 -7.24 -7.80 12.39
CA GLY A 30 -8.51 -8.12 11.73
C GLY A 30 -8.65 -9.61 11.47
N LEU A 31 -9.83 -10.03 11.02
CA LEU A 31 -10.13 -11.42 10.69
C LEU A 31 -10.72 -11.50 9.28
N PHE A 32 -10.39 -12.57 8.57
CA PHE A 32 -11.04 -12.89 7.32
C PHE A 32 -12.31 -13.71 7.59
N TYR A 33 -13.39 -13.37 6.89
CA TYR A 33 -14.65 -14.09 6.99
C TYR A 33 -14.44 -15.57 6.62
N ARG A 34 -15.02 -16.48 7.41
CA ARG A 34 -14.92 -17.95 7.24
C ARG A 34 -13.49 -18.49 7.14
N ASN A 35 -12.54 -17.89 7.88
CA ASN A 35 -11.13 -18.29 7.87
C ASN A 35 -10.51 -18.28 6.46
N ALA A 36 -11.00 -17.40 5.57
CA ALA A 36 -10.40 -17.20 4.27
C ALA A 36 -8.94 -16.73 4.42
N LYS A 37 -8.09 -17.14 3.48
CA LYS A 37 -6.66 -16.83 3.51
C LYS A 37 -6.28 -16.09 2.24
N LEU A 38 -5.54 -14.99 2.40
CA LEU A 38 -4.94 -14.28 1.29
C LEU A 38 -3.56 -14.87 0.99
N TYR A 39 -3.34 -15.30 -0.25
CA TYR A 39 -2.07 -15.86 -0.73
C TYR A 39 -1.28 -14.89 -1.62
N CYS A 40 -1.88 -13.75 -1.98
CA CYS A 40 -1.28 -12.72 -2.83
C CYS A 40 -1.10 -11.41 -2.06
N ILE A 41 0.10 -10.86 -2.05
CA ILE A 41 0.41 -9.55 -1.47
C ILE A 41 0.31 -8.49 -2.57
N ASN A 42 -0.67 -7.58 -2.45
CA ASN A 42 -0.84 -6.46 -3.38
C ASN A 42 -0.17 -5.21 -2.81
N LEU A 43 0.83 -4.72 -3.54
CA LEU A 43 1.61 -3.52 -3.27
C LEU A 43 1.36 -2.48 -4.37
N LEU A 44 1.52 -1.21 -4.02
CA LEU A 44 1.33 -0.07 -4.88
C LEU A 44 2.46 0.93 -4.66
N LEU A 45 3.17 1.27 -5.74
CA LEU A 45 4.17 2.33 -5.72
C LEU A 45 3.52 3.65 -5.34
N THR A 46 4.21 4.44 -4.54
CA THR A 46 3.71 5.72 -4.04
C THR A 46 4.76 6.79 -4.22
N TYR A 47 4.34 7.93 -4.73
CA TYR A 47 5.21 9.06 -5.02
C TYR A 47 4.52 10.34 -4.56
N ARG A 48 5.31 11.31 -4.09
CA ARG A 48 4.77 12.55 -3.52
C ARG A 48 3.91 13.36 -4.49
N ALA A 49 4.26 13.37 -5.78
CA ALA A 49 3.50 14.07 -6.81
C ALA A 49 2.11 13.44 -7.06
N GLY A 50 1.90 12.20 -6.62
CA GLY A 50 0.69 11.44 -6.87
C GLY A 50 0.56 10.99 -8.33
N CYS A 51 -0.63 10.48 -8.68
CA CYS A 51 -0.91 9.97 -10.01
C CYS A 51 -1.29 11.11 -10.97
N ALA A 52 -0.58 11.26 -12.08
CA ALA A 52 -0.88 12.22 -13.14
C ALA A 52 -2.14 11.84 -13.95
N ALA A 53 -2.51 10.55 -13.97
CA ALA A 53 -3.61 10.04 -14.75
C ALA A 53 -5.00 10.50 -14.23
N ARG A 54 -5.99 10.42 -15.11
CA ARG A 54 -7.35 10.92 -14.88
C ARG A 54 -8.44 9.85 -15.04
N CYS A 55 -8.09 8.58 -14.84
CA CYS A 55 -9.01 7.45 -15.01
C CYS A 55 -10.31 7.66 -14.20
N ALA A 56 -11.47 7.55 -14.86
CA ALA A 56 -12.76 7.85 -14.25
C ALA A 56 -13.10 6.95 -13.06
N TYR A 57 -12.65 5.69 -13.10
CA TYR A 57 -12.91 4.67 -12.08
C TYR A 57 -11.90 4.65 -10.92
N CYS A 58 -10.76 5.33 -11.06
CA CYS A 58 -9.66 5.21 -10.09
C CYS A 58 -9.78 6.25 -8.97
N GLY A 59 -9.66 5.80 -7.72
CA GLY A 59 -9.66 6.69 -6.56
C GLY A 59 -8.40 7.57 -6.44
N LEU A 60 -7.31 7.21 -7.13
CA LEU A 60 -6.07 8.00 -7.19
C LEU A 60 -6.06 9.07 -8.28
N SER A 61 -7.11 9.14 -9.11
CA SER A 61 -7.17 10.08 -10.24
C SER A 61 -6.87 11.51 -9.79
N ASN A 62 -6.09 12.24 -10.59
CA ASN A 62 -5.73 13.63 -10.29
C ASN A 62 -6.97 14.55 -10.26
N ARG A 63 -8.06 14.16 -10.94
CA ARG A 63 -9.33 14.89 -10.89
C ARG A 63 -10.09 14.73 -9.56
N ARG A 64 -9.72 13.79 -8.70
CA ARG A 64 -10.36 13.61 -7.39
C ARG A 64 -9.88 14.71 -6.43
N PRO A 65 -10.77 15.32 -5.64
CA PRO A 65 -10.37 16.32 -4.66
C PRO A 65 -9.51 15.71 -3.54
N GLY A 66 -8.78 16.54 -2.80
CA GLY A 66 -7.96 16.15 -1.66
C GLY A 66 -6.51 15.80 -2.00
N LYS A 67 -5.69 15.68 -0.95
CA LYS A 67 -4.27 15.37 -1.04
C LYS A 67 -4.05 13.89 -1.39
N TYR A 68 -3.01 13.58 -2.18
CA TYR A 68 -2.75 12.23 -2.69
C TYR A 68 -2.54 11.17 -1.60
N ASP A 69 -1.86 11.53 -0.52
CA ASP A 69 -1.66 10.70 0.69
C ASP A 69 -2.97 10.24 1.33
N ARG A 70 -4.04 11.05 1.19
CA ARG A 70 -5.39 10.75 1.68
C ARG A 70 -6.27 10.03 0.64
N LYS A 71 -5.86 9.98 -0.62
CA LYS A 71 -6.59 9.23 -1.67
C LYS A 71 -6.31 7.74 -1.52
N SER A 72 -7.28 6.91 -1.86
CA SER A 72 -7.11 5.46 -1.90
C SER A 72 -7.33 4.91 -3.30
N PHE A 73 -6.65 3.81 -3.65
CA PHE A 73 -6.79 3.17 -4.95
C PHE A 73 -8.21 2.64 -5.19
N ILE A 74 -8.72 1.93 -4.19
CA ILE A 74 -10.08 1.42 -4.08
C ILE A 74 -10.64 1.80 -2.71
N ARG A 75 -11.94 1.60 -2.44
CA ARG A 75 -12.63 2.01 -1.20
C ARG A 75 -12.23 1.23 0.08
N VAL A 76 -10.99 0.77 0.17
CA VAL A 76 -10.39 0.18 1.37
C VAL A 76 -9.10 0.91 1.73
N THR A 77 -8.63 0.76 2.96
CA THR A 77 -7.39 1.40 3.41
C THR A 77 -6.17 0.81 2.72
N TRP A 78 -5.23 1.67 2.33
CA TRP A 78 -3.92 1.29 1.81
C TRP A 78 -2.80 1.96 2.62
N PRO A 79 -2.37 1.36 3.76
CA PRO A 79 -1.28 1.91 4.56
C PRO A 79 0.03 1.97 3.78
N THR A 80 0.83 3.01 4.05
CA THR A 80 2.20 3.16 3.56
C THR A 80 3.16 2.56 4.60
N LEU A 81 4.00 1.62 4.18
CA LEU A 81 4.89 0.85 5.07
C LEU A 81 6.32 0.80 4.49
N PRO A 82 7.37 0.73 5.33
CA PRO A 82 8.75 0.60 4.87
C PRO A 82 8.95 -0.70 4.09
N LEU A 83 9.64 -0.63 2.94
CA LEU A 83 9.90 -1.80 2.08
C LEU A 83 10.63 -2.92 2.83
N GLU A 84 11.63 -2.58 3.64
CA GLU A 84 12.40 -3.56 4.43
C GLU A 84 11.52 -4.36 5.39
N GLU A 85 10.57 -3.70 6.07
CA GLU A 85 9.64 -4.40 6.95
C GLU A 85 8.69 -5.31 6.17
N ILE A 86 8.22 -4.86 4.99
CA ILE A 86 7.37 -5.67 4.10
C ILE A 86 8.11 -6.94 3.70
N ILE A 87 9.35 -6.82 3.22
CA ILE A 87 10.20 -7.95 2.82
C ILE A 87 10.38 -8.91 3.99
N GLY A 88 10.75 -8.40 5.17
CA GLY A 88 10.93 -9.21 6.38
C GLY A 88 9.66 -9.99 6.77
N ARG A 89 8.48 -9.36 6.74
CA ARG A 89 7.21 -10.03 7.07
C ARG A 89 6.79 -11.07 6.04
N ILE A 90 7.10 -10.84 4.75
CA ILE A 90 6.86 -11.81 3.67
C ILE A 90 7.77 -13.03 3.84
N ALA A 91 9.06 -12.82 4.10
CA ALA A 91 10.02 -13.90 4.29
C ALA A 91 9.64 -14.85 5.45
N GLN A 92 9.02 -14.32 6.51
CA GLN A 92 8.50 -15.10 7.64
C GLN A 92 7.23 -15.92 7.32
N ARG A 93 6.60 -15.72 6.15
CA ARG A 93 5.27 -16.28 5.81
C ARG A 93 5.28 -16.97 4.44
N GLN A 94 6.40 -17.57 4.03
CA GLN A 94 6.53 -18.28 2.75
C GLN A 94 5.60 -19.51 2.64
N ASP A 95 5.16 -20.06 3.77
CA ASP A 95 4.11 -21.08 3.85
C ASP A 95 2.78 -20.57 3.25
N ARG A 96 2.53 -19.26 3.34
CA ARG A 96 1.26 -18.62 2.99
C ARG A 96 1.34 -17.70 1.78
N VAL A 97 2.39 -16.91 1.63
CA VAL A 97 2.53 -15.98 0.50
C VAL A 97 3.01 -16.75 -0.72
N LYS A 98 2.23 -16.71 -1.80
CA LYS A 98 2.52 -17.41 -3.07
C LYS A 98 2.74 -16.46 -4.24
N ARG A 99 2.27 -15.22 -4.13
CA ARG A 99 2.37 -14.21 -5.19
C ARG A 99 2.54 -12.82 -4.59
N ILE A 100 3.31 -11.99 -5.28
CA ILE A 100 3.41 -10.56 -5.00
C ILE A 100 3.01 -9.82 -6.29
N CYS A 101 2.04 -8.93 -6.19
CA CYS A 101 1.63 -8.03 -7.27
C CYS A 101 2.07 -6.62 -6.91
N ILE A 102 2.84 -5.99 -7.79
CA ILE A 102 3.29 -4.61 -7.64
C ILE A 102 2.61 -3.78 -8.72
N SER A 103 1.80 -2.80 -8.31
CA SER A 103 1.12 -1.87 -9.20
C SER A 103 1.83 -0.51 -9.17
N MET A 104 1.85 0.18 -10.30
CA MET A 104 2.45 1.51 -10.45
C MET A 104 1.36 2.52 -10.85
N ILE A 105 1.50 3.75 -10.34
CA ILE A 105 0.75 4.91 -10.83
C ILE A 105 1.50 5.59 -11.98
N THR A 106 0.79 6.33 -12.82
CA THR A 106 1.44 7.26 -13.76
C THR A 106 2.04 8.41 -12.97
N HIS A 107 3.36 8.42 -12.80
CA HIS A 107 4.12 9.45 -12.10
C HIS A 107 4.91 10.30 -13.11
#